data_AF-A0A0B7C469-F1
#
_entry.id   AF-A0A0B7C469-F1
#
_cell.length_a   1.000
_cell.length_b   1.000
_cell.length_c   1.000
_cell.angle_alpha   90.00
_cell.angle_beta   90.00
_cell.angle_gamma   90.00
#
_symmetry.space_group_name_H-M   'P 1'
#
loop_
_entity.id
_entity.type
_entity.pdbx_description
1 polymer ?
#
loop_
_entity_poly.entity_id
_entity_poly.type
_entity_poly.pdbx_seq_one_letter_code
_entity_poly.pdbx_strand_id
1 'polypeptide(L)'
;HVARTSLSYDGILSKNCDKNPDFCLWNIIILLSCDGGFYLGNVTDVLNYESQPLYMRGALVFDALMDYLLTETQLSRAEQIVLAGSSAGGIG
;
A
#
# COMPACT_ATOMS: atom_id res chain seq x y z
N HIS A 1 -9.10 -5.11 -9.72
CA HIS A 1 -9.52 -3.94 -8.93
C HIS A 1 -8.38 -2.91 -8.93
N VAL A 2 -8.57 -1.72 -9.51
CA VAL A 2 -7.59 -0.63 -9.46
C VAL A 2 -8.37 0.66 -9.28
N ALA A 3 -8.14 1.36 -8.16
CA ALA A 3 -8.78 2.64 -7.90
C ALA A 3 -8.07 3.75 -8.70
N ARG A 4 -8.84 4.76 -9.14
CA ARG A 4 -8.24 6.00 -9.64
C ARG A 4 -7.67 6.76 -8.46
N THR A 5 -6.44 7.26 -8.61
CA THR A 5 -5.80 8.12 -7.63
C THR A 5 -5.54 9.50 -8.23
N SER A 6 -5.69 10.55 -7.42
CA SER A 6 -5.27 11.92 -7.75
C SER A 6 -3.88 12.25 -7.19
N LEU A 7 -3.18 11.27 -6.62
CA LEU A 7 -1.84 11.46 -6.07
C LEU A 7 -0.87 11.84 -7.20
N SER A 8 -0.12 12.92 -7.00
CA SER A 8 0.94 13.32 -7.92
C SER A 8 2.13 12.37 -7.78
N TYR A 9 2.61 11.83 -8.91
CA TYR A 9 3.83 11.01 -8.97
C TYR A 9 5.07 11.92 -8.91
N ASP A 10 5.64 12.11 -7.72
CA ASP A 10 6.86 12.90 -7.48
C ASP A 10 7.84 12.16 -6.53
N GLY A 11 9.05 12.71 -6.36
CA GLY A 11 10.11 12.07 -5.56
C GLY A 11 10.43 10.66 -6.06
N ILE A 12 10.49 9.68 -5.15
CA ILE A 12 10.75 8.26 -5.49
C ILE A 12 9.68 7.64 -6.41
N LEU A 13 8.50 8.25 -6.51
CA LEU A 13 7.43 7.81 -7.41
C LEU A 13 7.46 8.52 -8.77
N SER A 14 8.37 9.48 -8.98
CA SER A 14 8.47 10.20 -10.24
C SER A 14 9.01 9.29 -11.34
N LYS A 15 8.42 9.36 -12.53
CA LYS A 15 8.97 8.74 -13.75
C LYS A 15 10.00 9.61 -14.47
N ASN A 16 10.27 10.82 -13.97
CA ASN A 16 11.31 11.68 -14.51
C ASN A 16 12.66 11.30 -13.89
N CYS A 17 13.59 10.79 -14.69
CA CYS A 17 14.91 10.35 -14.23
C CYS A 17 15.81 11.49 -13.74
N ASP A 18 15.55 12.76 -14.10
CA ASP A 18 16.27 13.90 -13.52
C ASP A 18 15.88 14.14 -12.06
N LYS A 19 14.66 13.73 -11.67
CA LYS A 19 14.14 13.83 -10.29
C LYS A 19 14.29 12.54 -9.50
N ASN A 20 14.21 11.39 -10.17
CA ASN A 20 14.26 10.05 -9.60
C ASN A 20 15.26 9.19 -10.38
N PRO A 21 16.58 9.46 -10.24
CA PRO A 21 17.59 8.79 -11.03
C PRO A 21 17.66 7.28 -10.78
N ASP A 22 17.30 6.84 -9.58
CA ASP A 22 17.44 5.45 -9.16
C ASP A 22 16.26 4.56 -9.57
N PHE A 23 15.03 5.12 -9.55
CA PHE A 23 13.79 4.32 -9.69
C PHE A 23 12.84 4.78 -10.81
N CYS A 24 13.21 5.76 -11.65
CA CYS A 24 12.30 6.29 -12.69
C CYS A 24 11.75 5.24 -13.68
N LEU A 25 12.48 4.13 -13.87
CA LEU A 25 12.10 3.02 -14.76
C LEU A 25 11.43 1.85 -14.04
N TRP A 26 11.27 1.91 -12.72
CA TRP A 26 10.67 0.84 -11.94
C TRP A 26 9.15 0.81 -12.08
N ASN A 27 8.57 -0.37 -11.86
CA ASN A 27 7.13 -0.49 -11.70
C ASN A 27 6.71 0.14 -10.37
N ILE A 28 5.62 0.91 -10.39
CA ILE A 28 5.10 1.61 -9.20
C ILE A 28 3.75 0.99 -8.82
N ILE A 29 3.64 0.57 -7.57
CA ILE A 29 2.41 0.09 -6.95
C ILE A 29 2.12 1.01 -5.76
N ILE A 30 0.90 1.55 -5.67
CA ILE A 30 0.48 2.42 -4.57
C ILE A 30 -0.61 1.69 -3.78
N LEU A 31 -0.34 1.43 -2.50
CA LEU A 31 -1.31 0.94 -1.55
C LEU A 31 -1.90 2.15 -0.81
N LEU A 32 -3.21 2.35 -0.94
CA LEU A 32 -3.92 3.42 -0.24
C LEU A 32 -4.31 2.91 1.15
N SER A 33 -3.91 3.63 2.21
CA SER A 33 -4.30 3.26 3.57
C SER A 33 -5.75 3.69 3.79
N CYS A 34 -6.58 2.72 4.15
CA CYS A 34 -8.01 2.93 4.46
C CYS A 34 -8.42 2.28 5.78
N ASP A 35 -7.50 1.60 6.48
CA ASP A 35 -7.75 0.85 7.70
C ASP A 35 -7.70 1.72 8.97
N GLY A 36 -7.08 2.91 8.88
CA GLY A 36 -6.91 3.83 10.02
C GLY A 36 -6.00 3.27 11.14
N GLY A 37 -5.38 2.12 10.92
CA GLY A 37 -4.58 1.36 11.88
C GLY A 37 -3.15 1.10 11.42
N PHE A 38 -2.63 1.92 10.50
CA PHE A 38 -1.23 1.87 10.05
C PHE A 38 -0.87 0.59 9.27
N TYR A 39 -1.84 -0.15 8.71
CA TYR A 39 -1.66 -1.53 8.23
C TYR A 39 -1.29 -2.54 9.32
N LEU A 40 -1.45 -2.15 10.59
CA LEU A 40 -1.22 -3.01 11.74
C LEU A 40 -2.53 -3.56 12.29
N GLY A 41 -2.41 -4.62 13.07
CA GLY A 41 -3.51 -5.20 13.82
C GLY A 41 -4.47 -6.04 12.97
N ASN A 42 -5.09 -7.01 13.65
CA ASN A 42 -6.11 -7.89 13.09
C ASN A 42 -7.12 -8.22 14.20
N VAL A 43 -7.90 -7.21 14.60
CA VAL A 43 -8.92 -7.40 15.63
C VAL A 43 -10.07 -8.21 15.01
N THR A 44 -10.33 -9.38 15.59
CA THR A 44 -11.35 -10.30 15.11
C THR A 44 -12.75 -9.72 15.29
N ASP A 45 -12.99 -9.12 16.45
CA ASP A 45 -14.26 -8.51 16.83
C ASP A 45 -14.49 -7.17 16.12
N VAL A 46 -15.75 -6.88 15.80
CA VAL A 46 -16.15 -5.57 15.28
C VAL A 46 -16.26 -4.59 16.44
N LEU A 47 -15.53 -3.48 16.36
CA LEU A 47 -15.62 -2.42 17.35
C LEU A 47 -16.79 -1.51 16.99
N ASN A 48 -17.57 -1.06 17.98
CA ASN A 48 -18.63 -0.08 17.75
C ASN A 48 -18.21 1.26 18.34
N TYR A 49 -18.11 2.29 17.50
CA TYR A 49 -17.82 3.65 17.91
C TYR A 49 -18.91 4.57 17.34
N GLU A 50 -19.59 5.34 18.19
CA GLU A 50 -20.68 6.25 17.78
C GLU A 50 -21.76 5.56 16.92
N SER A 51 -22.12 4.32 17.25
CA SER A 51 -23.05 3.47 16.47
C SER A 51 -22.56 3.09 15.06
N GLN A 52 -21.28 3.31 14.74
CA GLN A 52 -20.64 2.87 13.51
C GLN A 52 -19.73 1.66 13.77
N PRO A 53 -19.81 0.60 12.96
CA PRO A 53 -18.90 -0.53 13.05
C PRO A 53 -17.53 -0.16 12.46
N LEU A 54 -16.48 -0.41 13.24
CA LEU A 54 -15.08 -0.23 12.86
C LEU A 54 -14.39 -1.59 12.77
N TYR A 55 -13.71 -1.80 11.64
CA TYR A 55 -12.97 -3.01 11.33
C TYR A 55 -11.48 -2.71 11.36
N MET A 56 -10.82 -3.00 12.48
CA MET A 56 -9.39 -2.78 12.65
C MET A 56 -8.61 -3.99 12.13
N ARG A 57 -8.46 -4.08 10.80
CA ARG A 57 -7.91 -5.25 10.09
C ARG A 57 -6.77 -4.90 9.14
N GLY A 58 -5.97 -3.89 9.49
CA GLY A 58 -4.89 -3.38 8.66
C GLY A 58 -3.92 -4.47 8.18
N ALA A 59 -3.47 -5.36 9.08
CA ALA A 59 -2.53 -6.42 8.73
C ALA A 59 -3.14 -7.43 7.75
N LEU A 60 -4.39 -7.84 8.00
CA LEU A 60 -5.10 -8.77 7.12
C LEU A 60 -5.35 -8.18 5.73
N VAL A 61 -5.64 -6.87 5.66
CA VAL A 61 -5.81 -6.17 4.38
C VAL A 61 -4.48 -6.10 3.62
N PHE A 62 -3.37 -5.85 4.32
CA PHE A 62 -2.04 -5.85 3.70
C PHE A 62 -1.68 -7.24 3.14
N ASP A 63 -1.88 -8.31 3.91
CA ASP A 63 -1.63 -9.69 3.46
C ASP A 63 -2.46 -10.02 2.21
N ALA A 64 -3.77 -9.71 2.24
CA ALA A 64 -4.64 -9.94 1.08
C ALA A 64 -4.23 -9.13 -0.16
N LEU A 65 -3.71 -7.91 0.03
CA LEU A 65 -3.17 -7.08 -1.06
C LEU A 65 -1.88 -7.69 -1.62
N MET A 66 -0.96 -8.16 -0.76
CA MET A 66 0.27 -8.81 -1.21
C MET A 66 -0.02 -10.09 -1.97
N ASP A 67 -0.92 -10.94 -1.47
CA ASP A 67 -1.35 -12.16 -2.14
C ASP A 67 -1.93 -11.85 -3.53
N TYR A 68 -2.82 -10.86 -3.62
CA TYR A 68 -3.36 -10.41 -4.91
C TYR A 68 -2.25 -9.94 -5.85
N LEU A 69 -1.28 -9.13 -5.39
CA LEU A 69 -0.20 -8.64 -6.24
C LEU A 69 0.70 -9.78 -6.73
N LEU A 70 1.02 -10.74 -5.88
CA LEU A 70 1.89 -11.87 -6.23
C LEU A 70 1.21 -12.85 -7.19
N THR A 71 -0.10 -13.03 -7.08
CA THR A 71 -0.87 -14.01 -7.87
C THR A 71 -1.45 -13.43 -9.16
N GLU A 72 -1.97 -12.20 -9.11
CA GLU A 72 -2.70 -11.57 -10.21
C GLU A 72 -1.83 -10.61 -11.05
N THR A 73 -0.58 -10.35 -10.63
CA THR A 73 0.36 -9.49 -11.36
C THR A 73 1.71 -10.19 -11.56
N GLN A 74 2.66 -9.49 -12.20
CA GLN A 74 4.02 -10.00 -12.37
C GLN A 74 4.95 -9.66 -11.21
N LEU A 75 4.44 -9.15 -10.09
CA LEU A 75 5.26 -8.82 -8.92
C LEU A 75 6.06 -10.03 -8.41
N SER A 76 5.48 -11.24 -8.49
CA SER A 76 6.15 -12.49 -8.11
C SER A 76 7.38 -12.83 -8.98
N ARG A 77 7.57 -12.14 -10.11
CA ARG A 77 8.74 -12.28 -10.99
C ARG A 77 9.74 -11.13 -10.85
N ALA A 78 9.49 -10.18 -9.94
CA ALA A 78 10.41 -9.07 -9.71
C ALA A 78 11.69 -9.56 -9.06
N GLU A 79 12.84 -9.13 -9.58
CA GLU A 79 14.15 -9.44 -8.99
C GLU A 79 14.39 -8.63 -7.71
N GLN A 80 13.91 -7.39 -7.68
CA GLN A 80 14.08 -6.47 -6.57
C GLN A 80 12.75 -5.79 -6.26
N ILE A 81 12.45 -5.65 -4.98
CA ILE A 81 11.26 -4.96 -4.47
C ILE A 81 11.71 -3.98 -3.39
N VAL A 82 11.29 -2.74 -3.53
CA VAL A 82 11.41 -1.72 -2.48
C VAL A 82 10.00 -1.42 -1.98
N LEU A 83 9.73 -1.81 -0.74
CA LEU A 83 8.53 -1.39 -0.02
C LEU A 83 8.87 -0.10 0.75
N ALA A 84 8.16 0.98 0.44
CA ALA A 84 8.37 2.28 1.06
C ALA A 84 7.04 2.90 1.47
N GLY A 85 7.07 3.67 2.56
CA GLY A 85 5.90 4.37 3.07
C GLY A 85 6.29 5.66 3.78
N SER A 86 5.31 6.55 3.96
CA SER A 86 5.47 7.84 4.63
C SER A 86 4.52 7.92 5.82
N SER A 87 4.98 8.52 6.92
CA SER A 87 4.23 8.66 8.17
C SER A 87 3.69 7.29 8.63
N ALA A 88 2.37 7.16 8.72
CA ALA A 88 1.67 5.93 9.07
C ALA A 88 2.09 4.71 8.24
N GLY A 89 2.23 4.89 6.91
CA GLY A 89 2.59 3.80 6.01
C GLY A 89 4.05 3.38 6.09
N GLY A 90 4.91 4.14 6.78
CA GLY A 90 6.30 3.74 7.04
C GLY A 90 6.48 2.95 8.33
N ILE A 91 5.44 2.87 9.18
CA ILE A 91 5.45 2.10 10.42
C ILE A 91 4.98 0.66 10.19
N GLY A 92 3.91 0.48 9.40
CA GLY A 92 3.43 -0.83 8.97
C GLY A 92 4.41 -1.53 8.05
#